data_AF-A0A350UQQ3-F1
#
_entry.id   AF-A0A350UQQ3-F1
#
_cell.length_a   1.000
_cell.length_b   1.000
_cell.length_c   1.000
_cell.angle_alpha   90.00
_cell.angle_beta   90.00
_cell.angle_gamma   90.00
#
_symmetry.space_group_name_H-M   'P 1'
#
loop_
_entity.id
_entity.type
_entity.pdbx_description
1 polymer ?
#
loop_
_entity_poly.entity_id
_entity_poly.type
_entity_poly.pdbx_seq_one_letter_code
_entity_poly.pdbx_strand_id
1 'polypeptide(L)'
;MVSSARSPLLRRAPLPGPEPSREQLIAEVWRLGGFPREVLENPELLALALPALEADTRLYRRYVSADAPPLAIPVDVFAGSDEPNLHEEDLEAWSDVTTAECTVERLPGGHFYLEAQRERLLAEIRRRLTKT
;
A
#
# COMPACT_ATOMS: atom_id res chain seq x y z
N MET A 1 -7.91 8.27 0.35
CA MET A 1 -7.17 7.60 -0.72
C MET A 1 -6.27 6.54 -0.11
N VAL A 2 -6.37 5.30 -0.56
CA VAL A 2 -5.46 4.22 -0.17
C VAL A 2 -4.93 3.54 -1.43
N SER A 3 -3.65 3.17 -1.43
CA SER A 3 -2.94 2.63 -2.59
C SER A 3 -2.37 1.26 -2.26
N SER A 4 -2.65 0.27 -3.12
CA SER A 4 -2.02 -1.05 -3.13
C SER A 4 -1.91 -1.72 -1.74
N ALA A 5 -2.99 -1.65 -0.95
CA ALA A 5 -3.04 -2.27 0.38
C ALA A 5 -4.38 -2.98 0.61
N ARG A 6 -4.32 -4.10 1.32
CA ARG A 6 -5.50 -4.80 1.84
C ARG A 6 -6.24 -3.91 2.83
N SER A 7 -7.55 -4.11 2.97
CA SER A 7 -8.34 -3.42 4.00
C SER A 7 -7.72 -3.59 5.40
N PRO A 8 -7.62 -2.52 6.21
CA PRO A 8 -7.06 -2.59 7.57
C PRO A 8 -7.87 -3.56 8.43
N LEU A 9 -9.16 -3.71 8.18
CA LEU A 9 -10.05 -4.60 8.94
C LEU A 9 -9.68 -6.09 8.84
N LEU A 10 -8.88 -6.46 7.84
CA LEU A 10 -8.32 -7.81 7.71
C LEU A 10 -7.12 -8.04 8.64
N ARG A 11 -6.55 -6.99 9.25
CA ARG A 11 -5.41 -7.08 10.18
C ARG A 11 -5.89 -7.28 11.61
N ARG A 12 -6.28 -8.52 11.92
CA ARG A 12 -6.75 -8.93 13.26
C ARG A 12 -5.66 -9.45 14.19
N ALA A 13 -4.45 -9.64 13.68
CA ALA A 13 -3.26 -10.01 14.44
C ALA A 13 -2.01 -9.50 13.72
N PRO A 14 -0.86 -9.39 14.41
CA PRO A 14 0.42 -9.13 13.76
C PRO A 14 0.72 -10.17 12.67
N LEU A 15 1.49 -9.78 11.66
CA LEU A 15 1.92 -10.71 10.63
C LEU A 15 2.73 -11.86 11.24
N PRO A 16 2.49 -13.11 10.83
CA PRO A 16 3.18 -14.26 11.37
C PRO A 16 4.65 -14.30 10.92
N GLY A 17 5.43 -15.10 11.63
CA GLY A 17 6.84 -15.34 11.33
C GLY A 17 7.79 -14.28 11.90
N PRO A 18 9.11 -14.56 11.85
CA PRO A 18 10.13 -13.64 12.36
C PRO A 18 10.14 -12.32 11.58
N GLU A 19 10.77 -11.29 12.14
CA GLU A 19 11.11 -10.09 11.38
C GLU A 19 12.06 -10.48 10.23
N PRO A 20 11.90 -9.90 9.03
CA PRO A 20 12.75 -10.22 7.90
C PRO A 20 14.19 -9.77 8.17
N SER A 21 15.15 -10.51 7.63
CA SER A 21 16.54 -10.03 7.57
C SER A 21 16.64 -8.81 6.65
N ARG A 22 17.75 -8.07 6.76
CA ARG A 22 18.03 -6.94 5.86
C ARG A 22 18.00 -7.37 4.40
N GLU A 23 18.60 -8.51 4.10
CA GLU A 23 18.66 -9.06 2.74
C GLU A 23 17.27 -9.38 2.21
N GLN A 24 16.41 -9.97 3.04
CA GLN A 24 15.01 -10.24 2.69
C GLN A 24 14.23 -8.95 2.45
N LEU A 25 14.47 -7.92 3.27
CA LEU A 25 13.81 -6.63 3.14
C LEU A 25 14.23 -5.89 1.86
N ILE A 26 15.53 -5.89 1.55
CA ILE A 26 16.08 -5.32 0.31
C ILE A 26 15.51 -6.05 -0.91
N ALA A 27 15.50 -7.40 -0.88
CA ALA A 27 14.99 -8.20 -1.97
C ALA A 27 13.50 -7.92 -2.22
N GLU A 28 12.69 -7.77 -1.17
CA GLU A 28 11.26 -7.48 -1.31
C GLU A 28 11.01 -6.08 -1.85
N VAL A 29 11.71 -5.05 -1.34
CA VAL A 29 11.55 -3.68 -1.87
C VAL A 29 12.00 -3.61 -3.33
N TRP A 30 13.09 -4.28 -3.70
CA TRP A 30 13.50 -4.38 -5.10
C TRP A 30 12.45 -5.08 -5.96
N ARG A 31 11.92 -6.23 -5.50
CA ARG A 31 10.89 -7.01 -6.21
C ARG A 31 9.64 -6.18 -6.46
N LEU A 32 9.25 -5.35 -5.50
CA LEU A 32 8.09 -4.46 -5.63
C LEU A 32 8.37 -3.29 -6.57
N GLY A 33 9.64 -2.91 -6.79
CA GLY A 33 10.05 -1.77 -7.61
C GLY A 33 10.33 -0.49 -6.80
N GLY A 34 10.58 -0.61 -5.50
CA GLY A 34 10.69 0.53 -4.57
C GLY A 34 12.07 1.15 -4.43
N PHE A 35 13.13 0.45 -4.83
CA PHE A 35 14.47 1.04 -4.92
C PHE A 35 14.88 1.21 -6.38
N PRO A 36 15.29 2.43 -6.79
CA PRO A 36 16.06 2.60 -8.01
C PRO A 36 17.34 1.77 -7.95
N ARG A 37 17.83 1.32 -9.10
CA ARG A 37 19.02 0.47 -9.20
C ARG A 37 20.25 1.14 -8.56
N GLU A 38 20.35 2.46 -8.70
CA GLU A 38 21.42 3.29 -8.17
C GLU A 38 21.50 3.25 -6.64
N VAL A 39 20.37 3.07 -5.95
CA VAL A 39 20.33 2.91 -4.49
C VAL A 39 20.84 1.52 -4.09
N LEU A 40 20.48 0.48 -4.85
CA LEU A 40 20.94 -0.88 -4.57
C LEU A 40 22.44 -1.05 -4.81
N GLU A 41 22.99 -0.34 -5.79
CA GLU A 41 24.40 -0.41 -6.16
C GLU A 41 25.29 0.50 -5.31
N ASN A 42 24.72 1.33 -4.44
CA ASN A 42 25.44 2.23 -3.56
C ASN A 42 25.24 1.85 -2.06
N PRO A 43 26.23 1.20 -1.43
CA PRO A 43 26.14 0.78 -0.03
C PRO A 43 25.88 1.92 0.96
N GLU A 44 26.37 3.13 0.68
CA GLU A 44 26.16 4.28 1.57
C GLU A 44 24.71 4.76 1.53
N LEU A 45 24.12 4.87 0.33
CA LEU A 45 22.70 5.24 0.18
C LEU A 45 21.80 4.17 0.79
N LEU A 46 22.12 2.89 0.59
CA LEU A 46 21.37 1.80 1.17
C LEU A 46 21.44 1.83 2.71
N ALA A 47 22.63 2.07 3.28
CA ALA A 47 22.80 2.20 4.72
C ALA A 47 22.01 3.36 5.33
N LEU A 48 21.77 4.43 4.57
CA LEU A 48 20.92 5.55 4.99
C LEU A 48 19.41 5.20 4.97
N ALA A 49 18.97 4.42 3.98
CA ALA A 49 17.56 4.06 3.82
C ALA A 49 17.10 2.93 4.76
N LEU A 50 17.98 1.97 5.04
CA LEU A 50 17.64 0.74 5.77
C LEU A 50 17.02 0.97 7.16
N PRO A 51 17.52 1.88 8.03
CA PRO A 51 16.95 2.06 9.36
C PRO A 51 15.47 2.49 9.34
N ALA A 52 15.10 3.37 8.39
CA ALA A 52 13.72 3.80 8.23
C ALA A 52 12.85 2.65 7.70
N LEU A 53 13.35 1.92 6.69
CA LEU A 53 12.64 0.79 6.12
C LEU A 53 12.42 -0.36 7.13
N GLU A 54 13.42 -0.65 7.98
CA GLU A 54 13.30 -1.61 9.08
C GLU A 54 12.24 -1.17 10.10
N ALA A 55 12.23 0.11 10.47
CA ALA A 55 11.27 0.66 11.42
C ALA A 55 9.84 0.61 10.87
N ASP A 56 9.63 1.01 9.62
CA ASP A 56 8.33 1.01 8.95
C ASP A 56 7.82 -0.42 8.75
N THR A 57 8.70 -1.35 8.35
CA THR A 57 8.36 -2.77 8.24
C THR A 57 7.93 -3.34 9.58
N ARG A 58 8.64 -3.00 10.66
CA ARG A 58 8.26 -3.44 12.01
C ARG A 58 6.91 -2.87 12.43
N LEU A 59 6.64 -1.60 12.15
CA LEU A 59 5.33 -0.98 12.42
C LEU A 59 4.22 -1.69 11.63
N TYR A 60 4.41 -1.86 10.32
CA TYR A 60 3.45 -2.52 9.44
C TYR A 60 3.16 -3.96 9.85
N ARG A 61 4.20 -4.74 10.22
CA ARG A 61 4.05 -6.13 10.67
C ARG A 61 3.30 -6.24 11.99
N ARG A 62 3.44 -5.25 12.88
CA ARG A 62 2.81 -5.25 14.21
C ARG A 62 1.45 -4.56 14.24
N TYR A 63 1.06 -3.89 13.17
CA TYR A 63 -0.24 -3.22 13.08
C TYR A 63 -1.39 -4.22 13.21
N VAL A 64 -2.29 -3.92 14.14
CA VAL A 64 -3.57 -4.61 14.34
C VAL A 64 -4.65 -3.54 14.29
N SER A 65 -5.67 -3.77 13.47
CA SER A 65 -6.81 -2.86 13.40
C SER A 65 -7.57 -2.90 14.72
N ALA A 66 -7.86 -1.72 15.24
CA ALA A 66 -8.79 -1.58 16.35
C ALA A 66 -10.21 -1.93 15.89
N ASP A 67 -11.04 -2.41 16.83
CA ASP A 67 -12.48 -2.41 16.63
C ASP A 67 -12.99 -0.97 16.80
N ALA A 68 -13.24 -0.33 15.67
CA ALA A 68 -13.78 1.01 15.57
C ALA A 68 -15.02 1.01 14.68
N PRO A 69 -16.00 1.89 14.91
CA PRO A 69 -17.13 2.04 14.01
C PRO A 69 -16.65 2.49 12.61
N PRO A 70 -17.35 2.09 11.53
CA PRO A 70 -17.01 2.55 10.19
C PRO A 70 -17.09 4.07 10.08
N LEU A 71 -16.26 4.63 9.20
CA LEU A 71 -16.22 6.06 8.90
C LEU A 71 -17.54 6.51 8.25
N ALA A 72 -17.85 7.80 8.34
CA ALA A 72 -19.01 8.41 7.67
C ALA A 72 -18.59 9.28 6.46
N ILE A 73 -17.48 8.94 5.82
CA ILE A 73 -16.90 9.68 4.69
C ILE A 73 -16.63 8.75 3.52
N PRO A 74 -16.73 9.23 2.26
CA PRO A 74 -16.39 8.41 1.10
C PRO A 74 -14.94 7.89 1.17
N VAL A 75 -14.72 6.67 0.70
CA VAL A 75 -13.40 6.04 0.64
C VAL A 75 -13.06 5.64 -0.79
N ASP A 76 -11.96 6.19 -1.27
CA ASP A 76 -11.42 5.92 -2.60
C ASP A 76 -10.17 5.04 -2.50
N VAL A 77 -10.27 3.84 -3.06
CA VAL A 77 -9.20 2.84 -3.09
C VAL A 77 -8.65 2.74 -4.51
N PHE A 78 -7.33 2.78 -4.63
CA PHE A 78 -6.63 2.58 -5.88
C PHE A 78 -5.63 1.43 -5.74
N ALA A 79 -5.47 0.64 -6.79
CA ALA A 79 -4.51 -0.46 -6.80
C ALA A 79 -3.91 -0.66 -8.19
N GLY A 80 -2.71 -1.22 -8.24
CA GLY A 80 -2.14 -1.71 -9.49
C GLY A 80 -2.95 -2.91 -10.02
N SER A 81 -3.23 -2.95 -11.32
CA SER A 81 -3.88 -4.08 -11.97
C SER A 81 -3.05 -5.37 -11.85
N ASP A 82 -1.73 -5.22 -11.79
CA ASP A 82 -0.74 -6.30 -11.83
C ASP A 82 -0.10 -6.53 -10.46
N GLU A 83 -0.70 -6.01 -9.37
CA GLU A 83 -0.22 -6.19 -8.01
C GLU A 83 -0.41 -7.66 -7.57
N PRO A 84 0.68 -8.44 -7.40
CA PRO A 84 0.58 -9.87 -7.11
C PRO A 84 0.04 -10.16 -5.70
N ASN A 85 0.12 -9.20 -4.77
CA ASN A 85 -0.23 -9.43 -3.37
C ASN A 85 -1.67 -9.05 -3.00
N LEU A 86 -2.47 -8.58 -3.96
CA LEU A 86 -3.84 -8.11 -3.75
C LEU A 86 -4.85 -8.87 -4.61
N HIS A 87 -5.73 -9.60 -3.92
CA HIS A 87 -6.89 -10.23 -4.53
C HIS A 87 -8.06 -9.25 -4.58
N GLU A 88 -9.10 -9.57 -5.34
CA GLU A 88 -10.31 -8.74 -5.42
C GLU A 88 -10.99 -8.60 -4.05
N GLU A 89 -11.13 -9.70 -3.32
CA GLU A 89 -11.69 -9.74 -1.95
C GLU A 89 -10.94 -8.83 -0.97
N ASP A 90 -9.61 -8.70 -1.11
CA ASP A 90 -8.80 -7.82 -0.27
C ASP A 90 -9.15 -6.33 -0.47
N LEU A 91 -9.56 -5.98 -1.68
CA LEU A 91 -9.95 -4.63 -2.08
C LEU A 91 -11.43 -4.35 -1.77
N GLU A 92 -12.30 -5.33 -1.99
CA GLU A 92 -13.73 -5.23 -1.67
C GLU A 92 -13.94 -5.02 -0.17
N ALA A 93 -13.13 -5.64 0.69
CA ALA A 93 -13.19 -5.46 2.15
C ALA A 93 -12.94 -4.01 2.63
N TRP A 94 -12.58 -3.09 1.74
CA TRP A 94 -12.57 -1.65 2.06
C TRP A 94 -13.97 -1.05 2.20
N SER A 95 -15.01 -1.66 1.62
CA SER A 95 -16.39 -1.19 1.80
C SER A 95 -16.81 -1.19 3.26
N ASP A 96 -16.28 -2.13 4.05
CA ASP A 96 -16.61 -2.25 5.48
C ASP A 96 -15.97 -1.16 6.35
N VAL A 97 -15.02 -0.39 5.80
CA VAL A 97 -14.34 0.71 6.51
C VAL A 97 -15.22 1.96 6.60
N THR A 98 -16.28 2.07 5.79
CA THR A 98 -17.14 3.25 5.73
C THR A 98 -18.62 2.89 5.59
N THR A 99 -19.50 3.77 6.08
CA THR A 99 -20.94 3.73 5.82
C THR A 99 -21.33 4.58 4.59
N ALA A 100 -20.40 5.36 4.04
CA ALA A 100 -20.59 6.13 2.81
C ALA A 100 -20.14 5.34 1.57
N GLU A 101 -20.08 6.01 0.42
CA GLU A 101 -19.62 5.38 -0.83
C GLU A 101 -18.16 4.92 -0.70
N CYS A 102 -17.90 3.66 -1.06
CA CYS A 102 -16.55 3.13 -1.24
C CYS A 102 -16.37 2.78 -2.72
N THR A 103 -15.31 3.30 -3.34
CA THR A 103 -15.00 2.98 -4.74
C THR A 103 -13.60 2.38 -4.84
N VAL A 104 -13.46 1.39 -5.72
CA VAL A 104 -12.19 0.70 -6.00
C VAL A 104 -11.86 0.91 -7.47
N GLU A 105 -10.66 1.39 -7.77
CA GLU A 105 -10.16 1.52 -9.14
C GLU A 105 -8.79 0.86 -9.30
N ARG A 106 -8.70 -0.04 -10.29
CA ARG A 106 -7.43 -0.63 -10.71
C ARG A 106 -6.82 0.19 -11.84
N LEU A 107 -5.56 0.56 -11.68
CA LEU A 107 -4.77 1.32 -12.65
C LEU A 107 -3.63 0.43 -13.21
N PRO A 108 -3.24 0.58 -14.49
CA PRO A 108 -2.20 -0.26 -15.07
C PRO A 108 -0.88 -0.21 -14.30
N GLY A 109 -0.32 -1.38 -13.96
CA GLY A 109 0.96 -1.52 -13.26
C GLY A 109 0.87 -2.34 -11.96
N GLY A 110 2.02 -2.54 -11.32
CA GLY A 110 2.15 -3.27 -10.05
C GLY A 110 2.10 -2.36 -8.83
N HIS A 111 2.91 -2.68 -7.81
CA HIS A 111 2.90 -1.97 -6.52
C HIS A 111 3.06 -0.45 -6.62
N PHE A 112 4.02 -0.01 -7.43
CA PHE A 112 4.33 1.41 -7.68
C PHE A 112 3.67 1.94 -8.97
N TYR A 113 2.48 1.44 -9.35
CA TYR A 113 1.72 1.96 -10.51
C TYR A 113 1.58 3.49 -10.48
N LEU A 114 1.55 4.09 -9.28
CA LEU A 114 1.38 5.53 -9.06
C LEU A 114 2.42 6.40 -9.78
N GLU A 115 3.63 5.90 -10.02
CA GLU A 115 4.65 6.65 -10.76
C GLU A 115 4.32 6.71 -12.25
N ALA A 116 4.01 5.56 -12.85
CA ALA A 116 3.66 5.47 -14.27
C ALA A 116 2.26 6.06 -14.57
N GLN A 117 1.32 5.96 -13.63
CA GLN A 117 -0.06 6.38 -13.78
C GLN A 117 -0.36 7.72 -13.09
N ARG A 118 0.67 8.50 -12.73
CA ARG A 118 0.55 9.74 -11.96
C ARG A 118 -0.52 10.68 -12.50
N GLU A 119 -0.49 10.97 -13.80
CA GLU A 119 -1.45 11.89 -14.44
C GLU A 119 -2.89 11.35 -14.35
N ARG A 120 -3.08 10.06 -14.64
CA ARG A 120 -4.39 9.40 -14.57
C ARG A 120 -4.92 9.37 -13.14
N LEU A 121 -4.09 9.03 -12.16
CA LEU A 121 -4.43 9.02 -10.75
C LEU A 121 -4.85 10.42 -10.28
N LEU A 122 -4.09 11.47 -10.64
CA LEU A 122 -4.43 12.85 -10.29
C LEU A 122 -5.72 13.33 -10.94
N ALA A 123 -5.96 12.99 -12.21
CA ALA A 123 -7.21 13.32 -12.89
C ALA A 123 -8.42 12.69 -12.19
N GLU A 124 -8.26 11.45 -11.72
CA GLU A 124 -9.30 10.71 -11.04
C GLU A 124 -9.57 11.23 -9.62
N ILE A 125 -8.51 11.50 -8.85
CA ILE A 125 -8.63 12.19 -7.55
C ILE A 125 -9.39 13.52 -7.73
N ARG A 126 -9.00 14.33 -8.73
CA ARG A 126 -9.68 15.60 -9.01
C ARG A 126 -11.16 15.37 -9.34
N ARG A 127 -11.49 14.39 -10.18
CA ARG A 127 -12.87 14.06 -10.55
C ARG A 127 -13.72 13.75 -9.32
N ARG A 128 -13.18 13.00 -8.35
CA ARG A 128 -13.89 12.61 -7.13
C ARG A 128 -14.05 13.76 -6.14
N LEU A 129 -13.05 14.63 -6.02
CA LEU A 129 -13.13 15.84 -5.18
C LEU A 129 -14.11 16.90 -5.70
N THR A 130 -14.39 16.92 -7.01
CA THR A 130 -15.34 17.87 -7.61
C THR A 130 -16.78 17.37 -7.68
N LYS A 131 -17.03 16.10 -7.34
CA LYS A 131 -18.39 15.57 -7.19
C LYS A 131 -18.90 15.92 -5.78
N THR A 132 -19.35 17.15 -5.62
CA THR A 132 -20.13 17.64 -4.47
C THR A 132 -21.38 18.30 -5.00
#